data_AF-A0A5N7BXZ4-F1
#
_entry.id   AF-A0A5N7BXZ4-F1
#
_cell.length_a   1.000
_cell.length_b   1.000
_cell.length_c   1.000
_cell.angle_alpha   90.00
_cell.angle_beta   90.00
_cell.angle_gamma   90.00
#
_symmetry.space_group_name_H-M   'P 1'
#
loop_
_entity.id
_entity.type
_entity.pdbx_description
1 polymer ?
#
loop_
_entity_poly.entity_id
_entity_poly.type
_entity_poly.pdbx_seq_one_letter_code
_entity_poly.pdbx_strand_id
1 'polypeptide(L)'
;MVSTSGSFNHDFRTETWCLYTVGICLTLTRLISQIKRLGIRSLQADDWLIMTTIPWYTMLVASINEIIFGRGSNYMTSQEIAGLTPEAYEARVSGSKWVLVSEEMMVLTVWTYRV
;
A
#
# COMPACT_ATOMS: atom_id res chain seq x y z
N MET A 1 0.30 22.35 -6.29
CA MET A 1 -0.25 21.30 -7.15
C MET A 1 0.91 20.60 -7.83
N VAL A 2 1.30 19.41 -7.37
CA VAL A 2 2.20 18.57 -8.18
C VAL A 2 1.36 18.20 -9.40
N SER A 3 1.58 18.87 -10.53
CA SER A 3 0.97 18.46 -11.79
C SER A 3 1.64 17.15 -12.18
N THR A 4 1.12 16.03 -11.68
CA THR A 4 1.51 14.73 -12.20
C THR A 4 0.99 14.69 -13.62
N SER A 5 1.92 14.82 -14.58
CA SER A 5 1.62 14.61 -15.99
C SER A 5 0.88 13.27 -16.11
N GLY A 6 -0.04 13.13 -17.07
CA GLY A 6 -0.75 11.85 -17.28
C GLY A 6 0.21 10.65 -17.37
N SER A 7 1.45 10.88 -17.85
CA SER A 7 2.55 9.93 -17.80
C SER A 7 2.95 9.51 -16.39
N PHE A 8 3.19 10.45 -15.45
CA PHE A 8 3.58 10.11 -14.08
C PHE A 8 2.55 9.20 -13.42
N ASN A 9 1.27 9.51 -13.56
CA ASN A 9 0.20 8.74 -12.94
C ASN A 9 0.14 7.31 -13.51
N HIS A 10 0.30 7.18 -14.82
CA HIS A 10 0.37 5.88 -15.46
C HIS A 10 1.62 5.10 -15.01
N ASP A 11 2.79 5.72 -15.08
CA ASP A 11 4.07 5.09 -14.78
C ASP A 11 4.15 4.65 -13.32
N PHE A 12 3.70 5.51 -12.38
CA PHE A 12 3.62 5.20 -10.96
C PHE A 12 2.68 4.02 -10.67
N ARG A 13 1.53 3.96 -11.35
CA ARG A 13 0.61 2.82 -11.22
C ARG A 13 1.29 1.54 -11.69
N THR A 14 1.92 1.57 -12.86
CA THR A 14 2.61 0.40 -13.41
C THR A 14 3.72 -0.07 -12.48
N GLU A 15 4.54 0.85 -11.98
CA GLU A 15 5.64 0.52 -11.08
C GLU A 15 5.14 -0.08 -9.76
N THR A 16 4.17 0.56 -9.11
CA THR A 16 3.64 0.07 -7.82
C THR A 16 3.02 -1.31 -7.91
N TRP A 17 2.21 -1.58 -8.94
CA TRP A 17 1.60 -2.90 -9.13
C TRP A 17 2.61 -3.96 -9.61
N CYS A 18 3.64 -3.56 -10.37
CA CYS A 18 4.74 -4.45 -10.75
C CYS A 18 5.53 -4.91 -9.52
N LEU A 19 5.96 -3.97 -8.66
CA LEU A 19 6.66 -4.27 -7.41
C LEU A 19 5.81 -5.12 -6.47
N TYR A 20 4.52 -4.80 -6.35
CA TYR A 20 3.55 -5.61 -5.61
C TYR A 20 3.55 -7.06 -6.08
N THR A 21 3.43 -7.27 -7.40
CA THR A 21 3.39 -8.60 -8.00
C THR A 21 4.65 -9.39 -7.67
N VAL A 22 5.83 -8.76 -7.79
CA VAL A 22 7.11 -9.39 -7.45
C VAL A 22 7.12 -9.78 -5.96
N GLY A 23 6.75 -8.89 -5.05
CA GLY A 23 6.75 -9.16 -3.61
C GLY A 23 5.77 -10.28 -3.21
N ILE A 24 4.57 -10.31 -3.79
CA ILE A 24 3.60 -11.39 -3.57
C ILE A 24 4.11 -12.72 -4.13
N CYS A 25 4.70 -12.73 -5.34
CA CYS A 25 5.28 -13.95 -5.91
C CYS A 25 6.38 -14.54 -5.01
N LEU A 26 7.26 -13.70 -4.46
CA LEU A 26 8.30 -14.14 -3.53
C LEU A 26 7.69 -14.69 -2.22
N THR A 27 6.66 -14.02 -1.69
CA THR A 27 5.95 -14.44 -0.47
C THR A 27 5.27 -15.79 -0.67
N LEU A 28 4.54 -15.98 -1.77
CA LEU A 28 3.90 -17.24 -2.11
C LEU A 28 4.92 -18.36 -2.34
N THR A 29 6.03 -18.05 -3.01
CA THR A 29 7.13 -19.02 -3.22
C THR A 29 7.70 -19.49 -1.89
N ARG A 30 7.91 -18.58 -0.93
CA ARG A 30 8.32 -18.92 0.44
C ARG A 30 7.30 -19.86 1.09
N LEU A 31 6.02 -19.50 1.09
CA LEU A 31 4.96 -20.30 1.71
C LEU A 31 4.87 -21.71 1.10
N ILE A 32 4.91 -21.82 -0.23
CA ILE A 32 4.91 -23.12 -0.93
C ILE A 32 6.13 -23.95 -0.54
N SER A 33 7.31 -23.33 -0.43
CA SER A 33 8.54 -24.01 0.00
C SER A 33 8.42 -24.55 1.43
N GLN A 34 7.88 -23.75 2.36
CA GLN A 34 7.68 -24.15 3.76
C GLN A 34 6.68 -25.31 3.85
N ILE A 35 5.56 -25.21 3.14
CA ILE A 35 4.53 -26.27 3.08
C ILE A 35 5.11 -27.57 2.52
N LYS A 36 5.94 -27.51 1.47
CA LYS A 36 6.59 -28.70 0.91
C LYS A 36 7.61 -29.31 1.87
N ARG A 37 8.32 -28.49 2.67
CA ARG A 37 9.36 -28.95 3.60
C ARG A 37 8.78 -29.55 4.88
N LEU A 38 7.82 -28.89 5.50
CA LEU A 38 7.28 -29.26 6.81
C LEU A 38 5.99 -30.07 6.69
N GLY A 39 5.17 -29.77 5.69
CA GLY A 39 3.78 -30.21 5.60
C GLY A 39 2.82 -29.13 6.12
N ILE A 40 1.59 -29.11 5.59
CA ILE A 40 0.62 -28.04 5.89
C ILE A 40 0.16 -28.01 7.36
N ARG A 41 0.30 -29.13 8.10
CA ARG A 41 -0.13 -29.29 9.50
C ARG A 41 0.95 -28.94 10.53
N SER A 42 2.18 -28.68 10.09
CA SER A 42 3.36 -28.44 10.93
C SER A 42 4.02 -27.09 10.65
N LEU A 43 3.27 -26.18 10.01
CA LEU A 43 3.68 -24.79 9.81
C LEU A 43 3.93 -24.11 11.16
N GLN A 44 5.04 -23.38 11.24
CA GLN A 44 5.45 -22.69 12.45
C GLN A 44 4.68 -21.37 12.61
N ALA A 45 4.71 -20.76 13.80
CA ALA A 45 4.06 -19.47 14.02
C ALA A 45 4.55 -18.38 13.04
N ASP A 46 5.83 -18.43 12.65
CA ASP A 46 6.41 -17.55 11.63
C ASP A 46 5.73 -17.67 10.27
N ASP A 47 5.40 -18.90 9.84
CA ASP A 47 4.70 -19.15 8.57
C ASP A 47 3.30 -18.51 8.56
N TRP A 48 2.60 -18.62 9.69
CA TRP A 48 1.30 -17.99 9.86
C TRP A 48 1.40 -16.47 9.83
N LEU A 49 2.44 -15.91 10.44
CA LEU A 49 2.67 -14.48 10.44
C LEU A 49 2.92 -13.96 9.01
N ILE A 50 3.77 -14.62 8.23
CA ILE A 50 4.05 -14.25 6.83
C ILE A 50 2.83 -14.31 5.92
N MET A 51 1.89 -15.22 6.17
CA MET A 51 0.62 -15.22 5.42
C MET A 51 -0.18 -13.93 5.63
N THR A 52 -0.09 -13.31 6.82
CA THR A 52 -0.77 -12.04 7.08
C THR A 52 -0.18 -10.88 6.29
N THR A 53 1.05 -10.98 5.79
CA THR A 53 1.66 -9.91 4.98
C THR A 53 0.97 -9.67 3.66
N ILE A 54 0.30 -10.68 3.10
CA ILE A 54 -0.41 -10.57 1.82
C ILE A 54 -1.50 -9.48 1.90
N PRO A 55 -2.48 -9.51 2.82
CA PRO A 55 -3.46 -8.45 2.92
C PRO A 55 -2.85 -7.10 3.31
N TRP A 56 -1.83 -7.05 4.18
CA TRP A 56 -1.17 -5.79 4.55
C TRP A 56 -0.50 -5.11 3.37
N TYR A 57 0.27 -5.86 2.59
CA TYR A 57 0.97 -5.31 1.44
C TYR A 57 -0.01 -4.91 0.32
N THR A 58 -1.08 -5.68 0.14
CA THR A 58 -2.15 -5.34 -0.81
C THR A 58 -2.83 -4.03 -0.44
N MET A 59 -3.19 -3.85 0.84
CA MET A 59 -3.80 -2.62 1.34
C MET A 59 -2.83 -1.43 1.30
N LEU A 60 -1.53 -1.66 1.53
CA LEU A 60 -0.50 -0.63 1.37
C LEU A 60 -0.45 -0.11 -0.07
N VAL A 61 -0.38 -1.01 -1.05
CA VAL A 61 -0.31 -0.63 -2.47
C VAL A 61 -1.60 0.06 -2.91
N ALA A 62 -2.76 -0.46 -2.50
CA ALA A 62 -4.05 0.14 -2.80
C ALA A 62 -4.19 1.55 -2.20
N SER A 63 -3.84 1.73 -0.92
CA SER A 63 -3.93 3.03 -0.24
C SER A 63 -3.00 4.08 -0.86
N ILE A 64 -1.77 3.72 -1.21
CA ILE A 64 -0.83 4.64 -1.89
C ILE A 64 -1.37 5.05 -3.27
N ASN A 65 -1.94 4.11 -4.02
CA ASN A 65 -2.59 4.41 -5.30
C ASN A 65 -3.76 5.39 -5.07
N GLU A 66 -4.64 5.16 -4.09
CA GLU A 66 -5.75 6.07 -3.77
C GLU A 66 -5.29 7.48 -3.34
N ILE A 67 -4.17 7.61 -2.62
CA ILE A 67 -3.63 8.91 -2.22
C ILE A 67 -3.16 9.71 -3.44
N ILE A 68 -2.49 9.05 -4.40
CA ILE A 68 -1.87 9.68 -5.57
C ILE A 68 -2.86 9.96 -6.68
N PHE A 69 -3.80 9.04 -6.94
CA PHE A 69 -4.86 9.22 -7.95
C PHE A 69 -6.07 9.96 -7.42
N GLY A 70 -6.27 9.95 -6.10
CA GLY A 70 -7.23 10.80 -5.44
C GLY A 70 -6.86 12.27 -5.54
N ARG A 71 -7.70 13.15 -4.98
CA ARG A 71 -7.48 14.60 -5.02
C ARG A 71 -6.36 15.07 -4.05
N GLY A 72 -5.54 14.16 -3.52
CA GLY A 72 -4.50 14.42 -2.50
C GLY A 72 -5.02 14.30 -1.06
N SER A 73 -4.13 14.52 -0.08
CA SER A 73 -4.42 14.41 1.36
C SER A 73 -4.31 15.77 2.09
N ASN A 74 -4.20 15.73 3.41
CA ASN A 74 -3.96 16.86 4.31
C ASN A 74 -2.66 17.65 4.03
N TYR A 75 -1.72 17.13 3.25
CA TYR A 75 -0.51 17.85 2.86
C TYR A 75 -0.84 18.92 1.81
N MET A 76 -1.02 20.15 2.27
CA MET A 76 -1.42 21.28 1.43
C MET A 76 -0.55 22.50 1.70
N THR A 77 -0.22 23.23 0.64
CA THR A 77 0.40 24.55 0.73
C THR A 77 -0.64 25.61 1.14
N SER A 78 -0.18 26.75 1.66
CA SER A 78 -1.07 27.86 2.04
C SER A 78 -1.92 28.37 0.87
N GLN A 79 -1.41 28.30 -0.36
CA GLN A 79 -2.15 28.66 -1.57
C GLN A 79 -3.28 27.67 -1.89
N GLU A 80 -3.02 26.36 -1.70
CA GLU A 80 -4.03 25.32 -1.92
C GLU A 80 -5.15 25.37 -0.88
N ILE A 81 -4.81 25.74 0.37
CA ILE A 81 -5.79 25.96 1.43
C ILE A 81 -6.68 27.16 1.11
N ALA A 82 -6.12 28.25 0.57
CA ALA A 82 -6.89 29.43 0.20
C ALA A 82 -7.86 29.18 -0.97
N GLY A 83 -7.53 28.24 -1.86
CA GLY A 83 -8.36 27.86 -3.01
C GLY A 83 -9.29 26.67 -2.77
N LEU A 84 -9.50 26.26 -1.51
CA LEU A 84 -10.21 25.02 -1.20
C LEU A 84 -11.73 25.17 -1.40
N THR A 85 -12.26 24.50 -2.41
CA THR A 85 -13.72 24.34 -2.60
C THR A 85 -14.27 23.28 -1.63
N PRO A 86 -15.56 23.31 -1.24
CA PRO A 86 -16.19 22.28 -0.40
C PRO A 86 -15.99 20.85 -0.94
N GLU A 87 -16.11 20.64 -2.24
CA GLU A 87 -15.93 19.33 -2.88
C GLU A 87 -14.48 18.85 -2.83
N ALA A 88 -13.52 19.78 -2.89
CA ALA A 88 -12.10 19.47 -2.74
C ALA A 88 -11.76 19.16 -1.28
N TYR A 89 -12.40 19.84 -0.32
CA TYR A 89 -12.24 19.55 1.11
C TYR A 89 -12.65 18.11 1.44
N GLU A 90 -13.84 17.68 1.03
CA GLU A 90 -14.32 16.31 1.29
C GLU A 90 -13.40 15.25 0.67
N ALA A 91 -12.93 15.48 -0.55
CA ALA A 91 -11.99 14.58 -1.19
C ALA A 91 -10.64 14.51 -0.45
N ARG A 92 -10.17 15.64 0.10
CA ARG A 92 -8.94 15.72 0.91
C ARG A 92 -9.11 15.03 2.26
N VAL A 93 -10.29 15.09 2.88
CA VAL A 93 -10.60 14.33 4.09
C VAL A 93 -10.51 12.84 3.81
N SER A 94 -11.05 12.38 2.68
CA SER A 94 -10.92 10.96 2.27
C SER A 94 -9.47 10.56 2.03
N GLY A 95 -8.71 11.36 1.26
CA GLY A 95 -7.28 11.11 1.02
C GLY A 95 -6.45 11.08 2.31
N SER A 96 -6.79 11.91 3.30
CA SER A 96 -6.12 11.91 4.61
C SER A 96 -6.36 10.62 5.40
N LYS A 97 -7.54 10.02 5.29
CA LYS A 97 -7.81 8.70 5.90
C LYS A 97 -7.00 7.61 5.23
N TRP A 98 -6.84 7.67 3.91
CA TRP A 98 -6.00 6.72 3.17
C TRP A 98 -4.53 6.83 3.54
N VAL A 99 -4.00 8.03 3.83
CA VAL A 99 -2.63 8.20 4.37
C VAL A 99 -2.45 7.40 5.64
N LEU A 100 -3.36 7.55 6.61
CA LEU A 100 -3.27 6.81 7.87
C LEU A 100 -3.30 5.29 7.64
N VAL A 101 -4.20 4.81 6.77
CA VAL A 101 -4.22 3.39 6.38
C VAL A 101 -2.88 2.97 5.78
N SER A 102 -2.30 3.77 4.88
CA SER A 102 -1.02 3.44 4.26
C SER A 102 0.13 3.34 5.26
N GLU A 103 0.17 4.23 6.25
CA GLU A 103 1.22 4.23 7.28
C GLU A 103 1.14 2.97 8.16
N GLU A 104 -0.06 2.63 8.64
CA GLU A 104 -0.27 1.42 9.45
C GLU A 104 0.01 0.14 8.65
N MET A 105 -0.42 0.08 7.38
CA MET A 105 -0.16 -1.07 6.52
C MET A 105 1.33 -1.21 6.18
N MET A 106 2.05 -0.09 6.05
CA MET A 106 3.51 -0.10 5.87
C MET A 106 4.20 -0.71 7.09
N VAL A 107 3.83 -0.28 8.30
CA VAL A 107 4.37 -0.83 9.55
C VAL A 107 4.11 -2.33 9.61
N LEU A 108 2.86 -2.78 9.45
CA LEU A 108 2.53 -4.20 9.48
C LEU A 108 3.30 -4.99 8.41
N THR A 109 3.40 -4.48 7.19
CA THR A 109 4.13 -5.14 6.10
C THR A 109 5.62 -5.30 6.43
N VAL A 110 6.29 -4.22 6.83
CA VAL A 110 7.75 -4.22 7.09
C VAL A 110 8.10 -5.08 8.30
N TRP A 111 7.33 -4.97 9.38
CA TRP A 111 7.63 -5.70 10.61
C TRP A 111 7.32 -7.18 10.50
N THR A 112 6.30 -7.58 9.72
CA THR A 112 6.05 -9.00 9.47
C THR A 112 7.16 -9.64 8.62
N TYR A 113 7.67 -8.95 7.59
CA TYR A 113 8.77 -9.49 6.78
C TYR A 113 10.11 -9.59 7.51
N ARG A 114 10.25 -8.93 8.67
CA ARG A 114 11.47 -8.97 9.48
C ARG A 114 11.64 -10.28 10.26
N VAL A 115 10.55 -11.01 10.49
CA VAL A 115 10.55 -12.28 11.25
C VAL A 115 11.07 -13.43 10.38
#